data_AF-A0A7G8F591-F1
#
_entry.id   AF-A0A7G8F591-F1
#
_cell.length_a   1.000
_cell.length_b   1.000
_cell.length_c   1.000
_cell.angle_alpha   90.00
_cell.angle_beta   90.00
_cell.angle_gamma   90.00
#
_symmetry.space_group_name_H-M   'P 1'
#
loop_
_entity.id
_entity.type
_entity.pdbx_description
1 polymer ?
#
loop_
_entity_poly.entity_id
_entity_poly.type
_entity_poly.pdbx_seq_one_letter_code
_entity_poly.pdbx_strand_id
1 'polypeptide(L)'
;MSNRRSSSYLVDVLLERGLSLFFSMKVILSLATAAMVLGTCGVAFAGSATQEAMDEEVATNRALSKVPQGQKVTSTSCISIEIGMGGETSYRCTATWE
;
A
#
# COMPACT_ATOMS: atom_id res chain seq x y z
N MET A 1 -68.35 14.85 -23.54
CA MET A 1 -67.51 13.84 -22.82
C MET A 1 -66.23 13.58 -23.63
N SER A 2 -65.19 14.41 -23.52
CA SER A 2 -63.88 14.11 -24.13
C SER A 2 -62.79 15.04 -23.60
N ASN A 3 -62.51 15.02 -22.29
CA ASN A 3 -61.39 15.82 -21.76
C ASN A 3 -60.78 15.29 -20.45
N ARG A 4 -60.82 13.97 -20.22
CA ARG A 4 -60.12 13.34 -19.07
C ARG A 4 -59.13 12.24 -19.45
N ARG A 5 -59.13 11.77 -20.69
CA ARG A 5 -58.31 10.60 -21.10
C ARG A 5 -56.88 10.97 -21.51
N SER A 6 -56.62 12.23 -21.88
CA SER A 6 -55.29 12.69 -22.30
C SER A 6 -54.34 13.00 -21.13
N SER A 7 -54.87 13.24 -19.93
CA SER A 7 -54.06 13.59 -18.76
C SER A 7 -53.33 12.37 -18.18
N SER A 8 -53.93 11.17 -18.21
CA SER A 8 -53.36 9.98 -17.58
C SER A 8 -52.08 9.49 -18.27
N TYR A 9 -52.05 9.46 -19.61
CA TYR A 9 -50.85 9.04 -20.37
C TYR A 9 -49.63 9.93 -20.14
N LEU A 10 -49.84 11.22 -19.84
CA LEU A 10 -48.76 12.17 -19.62
C LEU A 10 -48.11 11.98 -18.24
N VAL A 11 -48.90 11.55 -17.23
CA VAL A 11 -48.40 11.21 -15.89
C VAL A 11 -47.65 9.87 -15.92
N ASP A 12 -48.15 8.87 -16.66
CA ASP A 12 -47.51 7.56 -16.81
C ASP A 12 -46.13 7.65 -17.48
N VAL A 13 -45.99 8.43 -18.57
CA VAL A 13 -44.71 8.61 -19.28
C VAL A 13 -43.67 9.37 -18.45
N LEU A 14 -44.09 10.31 -17.60
CA LEU A 14 -43.21 11.04 -16.68
C LEU A 14 -42.73 10.16 -15.53
N LEU A 15 -43.59 9.26 -15.03
CA LEU A 15 -43.27 8.32 -13.95
C LEU A 15 -42.29 7.24 -14.41
N GLU A 16 -42.50 6.64 -15.59
CA GLU A 16 -41.56 5.65 -16.16
C GLU A 16 -40.18 6.25 -16.44
N ARG A 17 -40.12 7.46 -17.01
CA ARG A 17 -38.85 8.17 -17.25
C ARG A 17 -38.13 8.56 -15.97
N GLY A 18 -38.87 8.90 -14.92
CA GLY A 18 -38.32 9.16 -13.59
C GLY A 18 -37.68 7.92 -12.98
N LEU A 19 -38.40 6.79 -12.96
CA LEU A 19 -37.91 5.53 -12.38
C LEU A 19 -36.63 5.02 -13.08
N SER A 20 -36.52 5.09 -14.41
CA SER A 20 -35.32 4.66 -15.14
C SER A 20 -34.07 5.47 -14.80
N LEU A 21 -34.22 6.78 -14.54
CA LEU A 21 -33.13 7.66 -14.13
C LEU A 21 -32.71 7.38 -12.67
N PHE A 22 -33.67 7.11 -11.79
CA PHE A 22 -33.40 6.75 -10.39
C PHE A 22 -32.69 5.39 -10.24
N PHE A 23 -33.05 4.39 -11.04
CA PHE A 23 -32.35 3.10 -11.07
C PHE A 23 -30.91 3.24 -11.57
N SER A 24 -30.69 4.04 -12.62
CA SER A 24 -29.36 4.25 -13.20
C SER A 24 -28.39 4.92 -12.21
N MET A 25 -28.85 5.95 -11.49
CA MET A 25 -28.00 6.67 -10.51
C MET A 25 -27.61 5.78 -9.33
N LYS A 26 -28.48 4.86 -8.92
CA LYS A 26 -28.30 3.97 -7.77
C LYS A 26 -27.39 2.77 -8.06
N VAL A 27 -27.34 2.32 -9.32
CA VAL A 27 -26.41 1.29 -9.81
C VAL A 27 -24.99 1.83 -9.99
N ILE A 28 -24.84 3.08 -10.46
CA ILE A 28 -23.52 3.71 -10.60
C ILE A 28 -22.90 3.95 -9.22
N LEU A 29 -23.71 4.37 -8.24
CA LEU A 29 -23.25 4.64 -6.88
C LEU A 29 -22.76 3.38 -6.16
N SER A 30 -23.39 2.22 -6.39
CA SER A 30 -22.98 0.95 -5.78
C SER A 30 -21.69 0.38 -6.38
N LEU A 31 -21.40 0.62 -7.67
CA LEU A 31 -20.10 0.27 -8.26
C LEU A 31 -18.95 1.09 -7.67
N ALA A 32 -19.16 2.37 -7.37
CA ALA A 32 -18.12 3.25 -6.83
C ALA A 32 -17.65 2.83 -5.42
N THR A 33 -18.55 2.32 -4.58
CA THR A 33 -18.21 1.83 -3.24
C THR A 33 -17.41 0.53 -3.24
N ALA A 34 -17.57 -0.35 -4.23
CA ALA A 34 -16.83 -1.61 -4.32
C ALA A 34 -15.34 -1.39 -4.68
N ALA A 35 -15.02 -0.34 -5.42
CA ALA A 35 -13.64 -0.02 -5.81
C ALA A 35 -12.78 0.51 -4.63
N MET A 36 -13.41 1.06 -3.58
CA MET A 36 -12.66 1.63 -2.44
C MET A 36 -12.12 0.57 -1.47
N VAL A 37 -12.62 -0.66 -1.50
CA VAL A 37 -12.21 -1.74 -0.58
C VAL A 37 -10.92 -2.43 -1.03
N LEU A 38 -10.52 -2.30 -2.30
CA LEU A 38 -9.33 -2.96 -2.85
C LEU A 38 -8.01 -2.19 -2.61
N GLY A 39 -8.06 -1.03 -1.94
CA GLY A 39 -6.95 -0.08 -1.85
C GLY A 39 -6.01 -0.23 -0.64
N THR A 40 -6.17 -1.24 0.20
CA THR A 40 -5.20 -1.52 1.28
C THR A 40 -4.23 -2.62 0.85
N CYS A 41 -3.55 -2.40 -0.28
CA CYS A 41 -2.31 -3.12 -0.54
C CYS A 41 -1.35 -2.77 0.60
N GLY A 42 -1.18 -3.70 1.55
CA GLY A 42 -0.18 -3.61 2.59
C GLY A 42 1.16 -3.30 1.95
N VAL A 43 1.65 -2.09 2.19
CA VAL A 43 3.01 -1.71 1.86
C VAL A 43 3.93 -2.53 2.76
N ALA A 44 4.43 -3.66 2.25
CA ALA A 44 5.55 -4.33 2.86
C ALA A 44 6.72 -3.33 2.81
N PHE A 45 7.03 -2.71 3.95
CA PHE A 45 8.17 -1.79 4.09
C PHE A 45 9.45 -2.63 4.17
N ALA A 46 9.78 -3.26 3.05
CA ALA A 46 11.05 -3.94 2.87
C ALA A 46 12.16 -2.89 2.80
N GLY A 47 13.15 -3.01 3.67
CA GLY A 47 14.24 -2.05 3.78
C GLY A 47 15.56 -2.72 4.12
N SER A 48 16.64 -1.98 3.92
CA SER A 48 17.99 -2.41 4.30
C SER A 48 18.77 -1.27 4.95
N ALA A 49 19.65 -1.62 5.88
CA ALA A 49 20.58 -0.71 6.51
C ALA A 49 21.96 -1.34 6.52
N THR A 50 22.93 -0.64 5.94
CA THR A 50 24.33 -1.04 5.92
C THR A 50 25.13 -0.14 6.84
N GLN A 51 25.99 -0.75 7.66
CA GLN A 51 26.90 -0.04 8.55
C GLN A 51 28.28 -0.69 8.53
N GLU A 52 29.29 0.14 8.73
CA GLU A 52 30.69 -0.27 8.77
C GLU A 52 31.33 0.05 10.12
N ALA A 53 32.14 -0.86 10.63
CA ALA A 53 32.95 -0.67 11.82
C ALA A 53 34.18 -1.58 11.80
N MET A 54 35.22 -1.22 12.58
CA MET A 54 36.43 -2.06 12.75
C MET A 54 36.16 -3.36 13.51
N ASP A 55 34.99 -3.49 14.11
CA ASP A 55 34.56 -4.67 14.87
C ASP A 55 33.24 -5.19 14.28
N GLU A 56 33.17 -6.50 14.05
CA GLU A 56 32.03 -7.17 13.40
C GLU A 56 30.74 -7.05 14.22
N GLU A 57 30.82 -7.23 15.54
CA GLU A 57 29.66 -7.13 16.43
C GLU A 57 29.17 -5.68 16.50
N VAL A 58 30.09 -4.72 16.52
CA VAL A 58 29.73 -3.30 16.50
C VAL A 58 29.06 -2.92 15.17
N ALA A 59 29.59 -3.38 14.02
CA ALA A 59 28.98 -3.15 12.72
C ALA A 59 27.58 -3.76 12.63
N THR A 60 27.41 -4.98 13.15
CA THR A 60 26.14 -5.71 13.18
C THR A 60 25.11 -5.01 14.06
N ASN A 61 25.47 -4.69 15.30
CA ASN A 61 24.57 -4.00 16.22
C ASN A 61 24.18 -2.61 15.68
N ARG A 62 25.10 -1.90 15.04
CA ARG A 62 24.79 -0.62 14.36
C ARG A 62 23.83 -0.82 13.20
N ALA A 63 23.99 -1.86 12.38
CA ALA A 63 23.06 -2.16 11.28
C ALA A 63 21.67 -2.53 11.82
N LEU A 64 21.59 -3.38 12.84
CA LEU A 64 20.33 -3.78 13.48
C LEU A 64 19.64 -2.62 14.20
N SER A 65 20.38 -1.71 14.81
CA SER A 65 19.81 -0.51 15.46
C SER A 65 19.10 0.44 14.49
N LYS A 66 19.37 0.31 13.18
CA LYS A 66 18.71 1.09 12.13
C LYS A 66 17.43 0.43 11.61
N VAL A 67 17.13 -0.80 12.02
CA VAL A 67 15.88 -1.47 11.71
C VAL A 67 14.74 -0.76 12.45
N PRO A 68 13.68 -0.31 11.75
CA PRO A 68 12.55 0.33 12.40
C PRO A 68 11.87 -0.59 13.42
N GLN A 69 11.38 -0.03 14.52
CA GLN A 69 10.64 -0.81 15.51
C GLN A 69 9.37 -1.40 14.89
N GLY A 70 9.15 -2.69 15.12
CA GLY A 70 8.02 -3.44 14.57
C GLY A 70 8.32 -4.18 13.27
N GLN A 71 9.45 -3.88 12.60
CA GLN A 71 9.88 -4.63 11.41
C GLN A 71 10.65 -5.89 11.80
N LYS A 72 10.47 -6.97 11.04
CA LYS A 72 11.16 -8.22 11.29
C LYS A 72 12.41 -8.27 10.42
N VAL A 73 13.58 -8.46 11.05
CA VAL A 73 14.82 -8.72 10.31
C VAL A 73 14.70 -10.04 9.58
N THR A 74 14.81 -10.00 8.26
CA THR A 74 14.71 -11.17 7.37
C THR A 74 16.09 -11.72 7.02
N SER A 75 17.10 -10.85 6.96
CA SER A 75 18.47 -11.27 6.69
C SER A 75 19.48 -10.30 7.30
N THR A 76 20.67 -10.81 7.57
CA THR A 76 21.83 -10.03 8.03
C THR A 76 23.06 -10.63 7.37
N SER A 77 23.86 -9.82 6.69
CA SER A 77 25.13 -10.27 6.09
C SER A 77 26.26 -9.34 6.49
N CYS A 78 27.43 -9.90 6.77
CA CYS A 78 28.64 -9.16 7.09
C CYS A 78 29.75 -9.56 6.12
N ILE A 79 30.47 -8.58 5.63
CA ILE A 79 31.68 -8.79 4.83
C ILE A 79 32.86 -8.14 5.54
N SER A 80 34.01 -8.83 5.53
CA SER A 80 35.29 -8.26 5.92
C SER A 80 35.91 -7.53 4.73
N ILE A 81 36.43 -6.34 4.99
CA ILE A 81 37.09 -5.45 4.06
C ILE A 81 38.47 -5.18 4.67
N GLU A 82 39.52 -5.69 4.06
CA GLU A 82 40.89 -5.32 4.45
C GLU A 82 41.12 -3.85 4.06
N ILE A 83 41.40 -3.02 5.06
CA ILE A 83 41.68 -1.59 4.87
C ILE A 83 43.18 -1.38 5.13
N GLY A 84 43.92 -1.07 4.07
CA GLY A 84 45.32 -0.67 4.17
C GLY A 84 46.34 -1.81 4.13
N MET A 85 47.61 -1.42 4.02
CA MET A 85 48.75 -2.37 3.92
C MET A 85 49.14 -3.01 5.26
N GLY A 86 48.44 -2.69 6.35
CA GLY A 86 48.74 -3.14 7.72
C GLY A 86 47.94 -4.35 8.20
N GLY A 87 47.04 -4.91 7.37
CA GLY A 87 46.18 -6.03 7.75
C GLY A 87 45.03 -5.63 8.69
N GLU A 88 44.63 -4.37 8.69
CA GLU A 88 43.47 -3.90 9.45
C GLU A 88 42.20 -4.36 8.73
N THR A 89 41.30 -5.02 9.45
CA THR A 89 40.04 -5.53 8.88
C THR A 89 38.88 -4.66 9.35
N SER A 90 38.14 -4.12 8.40
CA SER A 90 36.84 -3.49 8.61
C SER A 90 35.73 -4.47 8.31
N TYR A 91 34.62 -4.35 9.02
CA TYR A 91 33.45 -5.17 8.84
C TYR A 91 32.30 -4.29 8.37
N ARG A 92 31.74 -4.65 7.22
CA ARG A 92 30.55 -4.00 6.68
C ARG A 92 29.37 -4.95 6.76
N CYS A 93 28.44 -4.65 7.66
CA CYS A 93 27.24 -5.44 7.91
C CYS A 93 26.00 -4.77 7.33
N THR A 94 25.13 -5.55 6.71
CA THR A 94 23.84 -5.12 6.16
C THR A 94 22.73 -5.92 6.80
N ALA A 95 21.79 -5.23 7.44
CA ALA A 95 20.55 -5.81 7.93
C ALA A 95 19.41 -5.50 6.95
N THR A 96 18.61 -6.50 6.62
CA THR A 96 17.41 -6.40 5.78
C THR A 96 16.20 -6.78 6.59
N TRP A 97 15.09 -6.08 6.38
CA TRP A 97 13.84 -6.30 7.11
C TRP A 97 12.63 -6.16 6.20
N GLU A 98 11.50 -6.71 6.66
CA GLU A 98 10.16 -6.62 6.05
C GLU A 98 9.09 -6.31 7.11
#